data_AF-X0LB42-F1
#
_entry.id   AF-X0LB42-F1
#
_cell.length_a   1.000
_cell.length_b   1.000
_cell.length_c   1.000
_cell.angle_alpha   90.00
_cell.angle_beta   90.00
_cell.angle_gamma   90.00
#
_symmetry.space_group_name_H-M   'P 1'
#
loop_
_entity.id
_entity.type
_entity.pdbx_description
1 polymer ?
#
loop_
_entity_poly.entity_id
_entity_poly.type
_entity_poly.pdbx_seq_one_letter_code
_entity_poly.pdbx_strand_id
1 'polypeptide(L)'
;MVLNRPDRPNHAVVAFIAAPQVAQTGDAVPTILLNDTAIGIARAAIREASITLPDHMKPSTFIVVPSIPKTQSAKANRRALQALLHSDIDIDKLKQAWATVCRGNEVLRTCFIPVAALQKPIHGCENDSGILQVMLEQHEVDWEYIECKSKSYQQNLHRRIVALQDRHQSSYFQNPPWAITIMDDFQERTMIFSIHHVLYDGTSLGYIMNDVCCAYGADARNRPQLRNALSLLLPSKKASLDAQEFWEQELSDYADFDVPSWPDLTGERTSPERGNIRRFITETVPLSVPTAQLEAKTAELGVSSVASVVRAAFGHVLLSYPGSSGVVFAETLSDRVLDADVDRTIGPFISVVPMPMSSNGTVREVLAEQHRLSTKAKKHRHIHAQVIRKLLKKERGESLYPALYLHSMLPTK
;
A
#
# COMPACT_ATOMS: atom_id res chain seq x y z
N MET A 1 3.82 26.06 -10.91
CA MET A 1 5.13 26.31 -11.54
C MET A 1 5.60 25.01 -12.15
N VAL A 2 6.01 25.01 -13.42
CA VAL A 2 6.56 23.84 -14.07
C VAL A 2 8.06 23.83 -13.82
N LEU A 3 8.57 22.81 -13.12
CA LEU A 3 10.00 22.60 -12.97
C LEU A 3 10.47 21.69 -14.10
N ASN A 4 11.39 22.20 -14.93
CA ASN A 4 12.06 21.38 -15.94
C ASN A 4 13.05 20.46 -15.23
N ARG A 5 12.83 19.15 -15.33
CA ARG A 5 13.82 18.12 -14.98
C ARG A 5 14.47 17.62 -16.26
N PRO A 6 15.77 17.86 -16.48
CA PRO A 6 16.46 17.45 -17.72
C PRO A 6 16.55 15.93 -17.93
N ASP A 7 16.24 15.12 -16.92
CA ASP A 7 16.54 13.69 -16.84
C ASP A 7 15.29 12.77 -16.72
N ARG A 8 14.06 13.33 -16.63
CA ARG A 8 12.80 12.57 -16.65
C ARG A 8 11.74 13.27 -17.50
N PRO A 9 10.94 12.54 -18.32
CA PRO A 9 9.95 13.16 -19.21
C PRO A 9 8.72 13.77 -18.50
N ASN A 10 8.60 13.64 -17.17
CA ASN A 10 7.48 14.21 -16.41
C ASN A 10 7.87 15.55 -15.79
N HIS A 11 7.30 16.62 -16.33
CA HIS A 11 7.29 17.94 -15.72
C HIS A 11 6.62 17.87 -14.34
N ALA A 12 7.34 18.18 -13.26
CA ALA A 12 6.72 18.30 -11.94
C ALA A 12 6.03 19.66 -11.83
N VAL A 13 4.70 19.65 -11.74
CA VAL A 13 3.90 20.84 -11.54
C VAL A 13 3.76 21.05 -10.03
N VAL A 14 4.42 22.09 -9.49
CA VAL A 14 4.31 22.46 -8.07
C VAL A 14 3.31 23.61 -7.94
N ALA A 15 2.29 23.43 -7.10
CA ALA A 15 1.34 24.46 -6.72
C ALA A 15 1.68 25.00 -5.33
N PHE A 16 1.72 26.32 -5.20
CA PHE A 16 1.90 27.00 -3.92
C PHE A 16 0.57 27.60 -3.47
N ILE A 17 0.19 27.35 -2.22
CA ILE A 17 -1.05 27.85 -1.60
C ILE A 17 -0.65 28.83 -0.50
N ALA A 18 -1.14 30.06 -0.57
CA ALA A 18 -0.98 31.01 0.53
C ALA A 18 -2.05 30.77 1.61
N ALA A 19 -1.63 30.53 2.84
CA ALA A 19 -2.49 30.35 3.99
C ALA A 19 -1.98 31.17 5.19
N PRO A 20 -2.14 32.51 5.18
CA PRO A 20 -1.59 33.39 6.22
C PRO A 20 -2.15 33.10 7.62
N GLN A 21 -3.39 32.63 7.71
CA GLN A 21 -4.06 32.24 8.95
C GLN A 21 -3.46 31.00 9.64
N VAL A 22 -2.58 30.27 8.96
CA VAL A 22 -1.93 29.05 9.46
C VAL A 22 -0.48 29.32 9.91
N ALA A 23 0.04 30.51 9.62
CA ALA A 23 1.36 30.94 10.02
C ALA A 23 1.40 31.31 11.51
N GLN A 24 2.47 30.93 12.22
CA GLN A 24 2.67 31.38 13.60
C GLN A 24 3.25 32.81 13.59
N THR A 25 2.92 33.62 14.60
CA THR A 25 3.48 34.96 14.80
C THR A 25 4.98 34.87 15.02
N GLY A 26 5.77 35.05 13.94
CA GLY A 26 7.23 34.92 13.95
C GLY A 26 7.85 34.55 12.59
N ASP A 27 7.06 34.02 11.66
CA ASP A 27 7.53 33.64 10.30
C ASP A 27 7.75 34.87 9.40
N ALA A 28 8.78 35.66 9.67
CA ALA A 28 9.21 36.78 8.83
C ALA A 28 9.96 36.34 7.55
N VAL A 29 10.22 35.03 7.40
CA VAL A 29 10.86 34.41 6.24
C VAL A 29 9.81 33.57 5.52
N PRO A 30 9.77 33.53 4.18
CA PRO A 30 8.93 32.57 3.50
C PRO A 30 9.42 31.17 3.89
N THR A 31 8.62 30.47 4.69
CA THR A 31 8.90 29.11 5.15
C THR A 31 7.75 28.21 4.70
N ILE A 32 8.04 26.96 4.35
CA ILE A 32 7.00 25.98 4.06
C ILE A 32 6.27 25.64 5.36
N LEU A 33 4.94 25.75 5.37
CA LEU A 33 4.12 25.39 6.53
C LEU A 33 3.87 23.87 6.52
N LEU A 34 4.32 23.18 7.58
CA LEU A 34 4.23 21.72 7.72
C LEU A 34 3.35 21.26 8.90
N ASN A 35 2.62 22.17 9.54
CA ASN A 35 1.70 21.82 10.62
C ASN A 35 0.46 21.06 10.11
N ASP A 36 -0.26 20.37 11.00
CA ASP A 36 -1.41 19.51 10.65
C ASP A 36 -2.49 20.27 9.83
N THR A 37 -2.71 21.55 10.13
CA THR A 37 -3.65 22.42 9.39
C THR A 37 -3.18 22.68 7.96
N ALA A 38 -1.89 22.99 7.76
CA ALA A 38 -1.28 23.19 6.45
C ALA A 38 -1.32 21.90 5.61
N ILE A 39 -1.03 20.75 6.21
CA ILE A 39 -1.15 19.44 5.56
C ILE A 39 -2.61 19.19 5.14
N GLY A 40 -3.58 19.54 5.99
CA GLY A 40 -5.01 19.48 5.67
C GLY A 40 -5.38 20.31 4.44
N ILE A 41 -4.89 21.55 4.35
CA ILE A 41 -5.10 22.45 3.20
C ILE A 41 -4.50 21.85 1.93
N ALA A 42 -3.26 21.34 1.99
CA ALA A 42 -2.60 20.72 0.84
C ALA A 42 -3.39 19.50 0.34
N ARG A 43 -3.86 18.63 1.27
CA ARG A 43 -4.68 17.47 0.93
C ARG A 43 -6.01 17.85 0.29
N ALA A 44 -6.69 18.86 0.83
CA ALA A 44 -7.93 19.37 0.24
C ALA A 44 -7.70 19.89 -1.19
N ALA A 45 -6.60 20.62 -1.42
CA ALA A 45 -6.25 21.12 -2.75
C ALA A 45 -5.88 20.00 -3.73
N ILE A 46 -5.18 18.94 -3.29
CA ILE A 46 -4.92 17.74 -4.11
C ILE A 46 -6.24 17.11 -4.56
N ARG A 47 -7.20 16.94 -3.65
CA ARG A 47 -8.52 16.38 -3.98
C ARG A 47 -9.24 17.22 -5.01
N GLU A 48 -9.34 18.53 -4.77
CA GLU A 48 -10.03 19.45 -5.67
C GLU A 48 -9.40 19.48 -7.06
N ALA A 49 -8.06 19.55 -7.12
CA ALA A 49 -7.32 19.52 -8.38
C ALA A 49 -7.50 18.20 -9.14
N SER A 50 -7.65 17.07 -8.43
CA SER A 50 -7.84 15.76 -9.05
C SER A 50 -9.20 15.65 -9.74
N ILE A 51 -10.19 16.41 -9.26
CA ILE A 51 -11.56 16.49 -9.78
C ILE A 51 -11.67 17.54 -10.89
N THR A 52 -11.05 18.71 -10.71
CA THR A 52 -11.30 19.88 -11.54
C THR A 52 -10.29 20.09 -12.66
N LEU A 53 -9.04 19.61 -12.52
CA LEU A 53 -7.98 19.86 -13.49
C LEU A 53 -7.81 18.68 -14.46
N PRO A 54 -7.54 18.94 -15.75
CA PRO A 54 -7.07 17.93 -16.69
C PRO A 54 -5.77 17.28 -16.19
N ASP A 55 -5.53 16.01 -16.53
CA ASP A 55 -4.38 15.24 -16.01
C ASP A 55 -3.02 15.92 -16.21
N HIS A 56 -2.83 16.61 -17.35
CA HIS A 56 -1.60 17.33 -17.66
C HIS A 56 -1.41 18.65 -16.86
N MET A 57 -2.45 19.12 -16.17
CA MET A 57 -2.42 20.32 -15.31
C MET A 57 -2.42 19.99 -13.82
N LYS A 58 -2.61 18.71 -13.44
CA LYS A 58 -2.64 18.29 -12.04
C LYS A 58 -1.27 18.50 -11.40
N PRO A 59 -1.15 19.36 -10.37
CA PRO A 59 0.09 19.52 -9.64
C PRO A 59 0.50 18.21 -8.97
N SER A 60 1.77 17.82 -9.15
CA SER A 60 2.35 16.67 -8.47
C SER A 60 2.63 16.95 -6.99
N THR A 61 2.66 18.22 -6.60
CA THR A 61 2.93 18.65 -5.22
C THR A 61 2.23 19.96 -4.91
N PHE A 62 1.64 20.05 -3.72
CA PHE A 62 1.04 21.26 -3.17
C PHE A 62 1.82 21.69 -1.93
N ILE A 63 2.23 22.95 -1.90
CA ILE A 63 3.06 23.52 -0.84
C ILE A 63 2.33 24.70 -0.23
N VAL A 64 2.07 24.61 1.07
CA VAL A 64 1.44 25.70 1.81
C VAL A 64 2.52 26.64 2.33
N VAL A 65 2.34 27.92 2.07
CA VAL A 65 3.24 29.01 2.51
C VAL A 65 2.42 30.09 3.21
N PRO A 66 3.01 30.86 4.14
CA PRO A 66 2.28 31.94 4.82
C PRO A 66 1.82 33.02 3.82
N SER A 67 2.64 33.31 2.82
CA SER A 67 2.30 34.19 1.70
C SER A 67 3.09 33.81 0.46
N ILE A 68 2.56 34.13 -0.73
CA ILE A 68 3.33 34.00 -1.97
C ILE A 68 4.36 35.14 -2.01
N PRO A 69 5.68 34.86 -2.01
CA PRO A 69 6.69 35.90 -2.11
C PRO A 69 6.47 36.73 -3.37
N LYS A 70 6.57 38.06 -3.27
CA LYS A 70 6.37 38.98 -4.40
C LYS A 70 7.68 39.68 -4.78
N THR A 71 7.83 40.02 -6.06
CA THR A 71 8.89 40.92 -6.54
C THR A 71 8.53 42.37 -6.23
N GLN A 72 9.46 43.30 -6.44
CA GLN A 72 9.19 44.75 -6.30
C GLN A 72 8.03 45.22 -7.19
N SER A 73 7.75 44.55 -8.30
CA SER A 73 6.60 44.82 -9.19
C SER A 73 5.33 44.06 -8.79
N ALA A 74 5.22 43.57 -7.54
CA ALA A 74 4.08 42.83 -6.99
C ALA A 74 3.73 41.49 -7.67
N LYS A 75 4.56 40.99 -8.59
CA LYS A 75 4.39 39.68 -9.24
C LYS A 75 4.93 38.56 -8.33
N ALA A 76 4.41 37.34 -8.46
CA ALA A 76 4.96 36.19 -7.75
C ALA A 76 6.46 36.01 -8.04
N ASN A 77 7.28 35.99 -6.99
CA ASN A 77 8.72 35.82 -7.07
C ASN A 77 9.07 34.34 -7.21
N ARG A 78 9.19 33.90 -8.47
CA ARG A 78 9.48 32.50 -8.83
C ARG A 78 10.80 31.99 -8.23
N ARG A 79 11.84 32.82 -8.19
CA ARG A 79 13.14 32.44 -7.61
C ARG A 79 13.04 32.19 -6.11
N ALA A 80 12.32 33.04 -5.39
CA ALA A 80 12.08 32.83 -3.96
C ALA A 80 11.28 31.54 -3.72
N LEU A 81 10.23 31.29 -4.50
CA LEU A 81 9.45 30.04 -4.43
C LEU A 81 10.28 28.79 -4.76
N GLN A 82 11.19 28.87 -5.74
CA GLN A 82 12.14 27.81 -6.05
C GLN A 82 13.12 27.60 -4.89
N ALA A 83 13.63 28.65 -4.27
CA ALA A 83 14.53 28.52 -3.12
C ALA A 83 13.88 27.79 -1.94
N LEU A 84 12.55 27.90 -1.75
CA LEU A 84 11.82 27.10 -0.74
C LEU A 84 11.87 25.60 -1.03
N LEU A 85 11.88 25.21 -2.31
CA LEU A 85 11.97 23.82 -2.73
C LEU A 85 13.39 23.26 -2.60
N HIS A 86 14.38 24.14 -2.63
CA HIS A 86 15.80 23.83 -2.48
C HIS A 86 16.29 24.05 -1.05
N SER A 87 15.40 24.13 -0.05
CA SER A 87 15.83 24.13 1.34
C SER A 87 16.58 22.84 1.63
N ASP A 88 17.86 22.94 1.98
CA ASP A 88 18.70 21.78 2.27
C ASP A 88 18.04 20.92 3.36
N ILE A 89 17.72 19.69 3.01
CA ILE A 89 17.33 18.67 3.98
C ILE A 89 18.61 18.27 4.71
N ASP A 90 18.59 18.41 6.03
CA ASP A 90 19.65 17.91 6.90
C ASP A 90 19.56 16.38 6.93
N ILE A 91 20.52 15.75 6.25
CA ILE A 91 20.54 14.30 6.05
C ILE A 91 20.78 13.56 7.37
N ASP A 92 21.58 14.12 8.26
CA ASP A 92 21.84 13.52 9.58
C ASP A 92 20.59 13.59 10.45
N LYS A 93 19.89 14.73 10.43
CA LYS A 93 18.60 14.87 11.11
C LYS A 93 17.53 13.94 10.54
N LEU A 94 17.51 13.74 9.22
CA LEU A 94 16.62 12.76 8.58
C LEU A 94 16.94 11.33 9.02
N LYS A 95 18.23 10.96 9.06
CA LYS A 95 18.67 9.66 9.56
C LYS A 95 18.26 9.44 11.02
N GLN A 96 18.40 10.47 11.87
CA GLN A 96 17.95 10.44 13.27
C GLN A 96 16.43 10.31 13.39
N ALA A 97 15.65 10.97 12.52
CA ALA A 97 14.21 10.83 12.48
C ALA A 97 13.79 9.39 12.17
N TRP A 98 14.38 8.77 11.15
CA TRP A 98 14.17 7.35 10.83
C TRP A 98 14.56 6.43 11.99
N ALA A 99 15.70 6.67 12.64
CA ALA A 99 16.12 5.89 13.79
C ALA A 99 15.14 6.03 14.98
N THR A 100 14.57 7.22 15.19
CA THR A 100 13.57 7.49 16.22
C THR A 100 12.28 6.72 15.94
N VAL A 101 11.78 6.77 14.70
CA VAL A 101 10.58 6.04 14.28
C VAL A 101 10.79 4.52 14.36
N CYS A 102 11.96 4.02 13.93
CA CYS A 102 12.33 2.61 14.08
C CYS A 102 12.29 2.17 15.55
N ARG A 103 12.92 2.94 16.45
CA ARG A 103 12.94 2.63 17.88
C ARG A 103 11.53 2.59 18.47
N GLY A 104 10.69 3.58 18.12
CA GLY A 104 9.33 3.73 18.62
C GLY A 104 8.30 2.73 18.09
N ASN A 105 8.62 1.92 17.07
CA ASN A 105 7.67 1.02 16.44
C ASN A 105 8.23 -0.40 16.29
N GLU A 106 7.66 -1.36 17.05
CA GLU A 106 8.06 -2.77 17.03
C GLU A 106 8.12 -3.40 15.63
N VAL A 107 7.19 -3.05 14.76
CA VAL A 107 7.12 -3.60 13.40
C VAL A 107 8.38 -3.30 12.59
N LEU A 108 8.99 -2.12 12.75
CA LEU A 108 10.21 -1.73 12.04
C LEU A 108 11.46 -2.42 12.63
N ARG A 109 11.32 -3.08 13.78
CA ARG A 109 12.36 -3.90 14.42
C ARG A 109 12.04 -5.40 14.34
N THR A 110 11.02 -5.77 13.56
CA THR A 110 10.59 -7.15 13.42
C THR A 110 11.35 -7.86 12.31
N CYS A 111 11.89 -9.04 12.62
CA CYS A 111 12.46 -9.98 11.67
C CYS A 111 11.73 -11.34 11.71
N PHE A 112 12.03 -12.19 10.73
CA PHE A 112 11.35 -13.46 10.53
C PHE A 112 12.38 -14.58 10.49
N ILE A 113 12.18 -15.63 11.29
CA ILE A 113 13.12 -16.75 11.39
C ILE A 113 12.36 -18.05 11.17
N PRO A 114 12.65 -18.81 10.09
CA PRO A 114 12.10 -20.15 9.91
C PRO A 114 12.47 -21.04 11.10
N VAL A 115 11.51 -21.80 11.63
CA VAL A 115 11.76 -22.72 12.76
C VAL A 115 12.84 -23.75 12.39
N ALA A 116 12.85 -24.23 11.15
CA ALA A 116 13.87 -25.13 10.61
C ALA A 116 15.31 -24.54 10.62
N ALA A 117 15.48 -23.22 10.72
CA ALA A 117 16.79 -22.60 10.82
C ALA A 117 17.37 -22.61 12.26
N LEU A 118 16.58 -23.03 13.25
CA LEU A 118 17.01 -23.08 14.64
C LEU A 118 17.73 -24.38 14.96
N GLN A 119 18.88 -24.26 15.62
CA GLN A 119 19.69 -25.42 16.04
C GLN A 119 19.05 -26.23 17.17
N LYS A 120 18.10 -25.65 17.92
CA LYS A 120 17.39 -26.30 19.02
C LYS A 120 15.89 -26.30 18.73
N PRO A 121 15.20 -27.45 18.88
CA PRO A 121 13.75 -27.50 18.73
C PRO A 121 13.07 -26.66 19.82
N ILE A 122 12.09 -25.86 19.42
CA ILE A 122 11.25 -25.10 20.35
C ILE A 122 10.13 -26.00 20.85
N HIS A 123 9.98 -26.11 22.18
CA HIS A 123 8.87 -26.83 22.79
C HIS A 123 7.53 -26.20 22.38
N GLY A 124 6.63 -26.99 21.79
CA GLY A 124 5.30 -26.55 21.35
C GLY A 124 5.17 -26.23 19.85
N CYS A 125 6.26 -26.29 19.08
CA CYS A 125 6.19 -26.28 17.61
C CYS A 125 6.27 -27.73 17.09
N GLU A 126 5.11 -28.35 16.83
CA GLU A 126 5.05 -29.71 16.28
C GLU A 126 5.44 -29.80 14.79
N ASN A 127 5.56 -28.65 14.10
CA ASN A 127 5.89 -28.56 12.68
C ASN A 127 7.11 -27.65 12.43
N ASP A 128 8.12 -28.18 11.75
CA ASP A 128 9.35 -27.45 11.34
C ASP A 128 9.10 -26.38 10.25
N SER A 129 7.87 -26.25 9.75
CA SER A 129 7.49 -25.30 8.69
C SER A 129 7.03 -23.93 9.19
N GLY A 130 7.04 -23.70 10.50
CA GLY A 130 6.67 -22.41 11.09
C GLY A 130 7.69 -21.31 10.80
N ILE A 131 7.24 -20.05 10.89
CA ILE A 131 8.09 -18.86 10.88
C ILE A 131 7.85 -18.13 12.19
N LEU A 132 8.92 -17.86 12.93
CA LEU A 132 8.88 -17.02 14.11
C LEU A 132 8.95 -15.56 13.72
N GLN A 133 8.13 -14.75 14.36
CA GLN A 133 8.22 -13.30 14.32
C GLN A 133 9.01 -12.83 15.54
N VAL A 134 10.18 -12.24 15.33
CA VAL A 134 11.08 -11.80 16.39
C VAL A 134 11.18 -10.29 16.38
N MET A 135 10.83 -9.66 17.51
CA MET A 135 10.91 -8.21 17.69
C MET A 135 12.22 -7.87 18.39
N LEU A 136 13.18 -7.30 17.67
CA LEU A 136 14.49 -6.94 18.21
C LEU A 136 14.38 -5.75 19.16
N GLU A 137 15.05 -5.75 20.29
CA GLU A 137 15.05 -4.60 21.22
C GLU A 137 15.64 -3.33 20.59
N GLN A 138 16.70 -3.51 19.78
CA GLN A 138 17.36 -2.45 19.03
C GLN A 138 17.60 -2.91 17.59
N HIS A 139 17.53 -1.97 16.66
CA HIS A 139 17.87 -2.19 15.26
C HIS A 139 18.46 -0.90 14.69
N GLU A 140 19.62 -1.02 14.07
CA GLU A 140 20.21 0.08 13.32
C GLU A 140 19.60 0.13 11.93
N VAL A 141 19.17 1.32 11.52
CA VAL A 141 18.60 1.55 10.19
C VAL A 141 19.65 1.27 9.13
N ASP A 142 19.34 0.35 8.19
CA ASP A 142 20.15 0.14 6.99
C ASP A 142 20.07 1.41 6.12
N TRP A 143 21.10 2.23 6.24
CA TRP A 143 21.19 3.55 5.63
C TRP A 143 22.35 3.58 4.65
N GLU A 144 22.07 3.95 3.40
CA GLU A 144 23.10 4.13 2.37
C GLU A 144 22.97 5.50 1.71
N TYR A 145 24.10 6.18 1.52
CA TYR A 145 24.20 7.43 0.76
C TYR A 145 25.06 7.19 -0.48
N ILE A 146 24.48 7.39 -1.65
CA ILE A 146 25.12 7.09 -2.93
C ILE A 146 25.20 8.38 -3.74
N GLU A 147 26.41 8.90 -3.88
CA GLU A 147 26.72 9.95 -4.85
C GLU A 147 26.90 9.36 -6.23
N CYS A 148 26.11 9.79 -7.21
CA CYS A 148 26.19 9.26 -8.56
C CYS A 148 25.83 10.30 -9.62
N LYS A 149 26.56 10.35 -10.73
CA LYS A 149 26.18 11.24 -11.85
C LYS A 149 24.83 10.80 -12.42
N SER A 150 24.00 11.71 -12.95
CA SER A 150 22.65 11.38 -13.45
C SER A 150 22.63 10.22 -14.47
N LYS A 151 23.68 10.06 -15.29
CA LYS A 151 23.83 8.93 -16.24
C LYS A 151 23.98 7.55 -15.56
N SER A 152 24.50 7.49 -14.35
CA SER A 152 24.68 6.24 -13.58
C SER A 152 23.62 6.03 -12.50
N TYR A 153 22.66 6.95 -12.36
CA TYR A 153 21.58 6.87 -11.36
C TYR A 153 20.83 5.54 -11.41
N GLN A 154 20.33 5.16 -12.60
CA GLN A 154 19.53 3.94 -12.78
C GLN A 154 20.35 2.67 -12.50
N GLN A 155 21.63 2.66 -12.88
CA GLN A 155 22.50 1.51 -12.65
C GLN A 155 22.82 1.33 -11.16
N ASN A 156 23.09 2.42 -10.44
CA ASN A 156 23.34 2.38 -8.99
C ASN A 156 22.08 2.00 -8.22
N LEU A 157 20.92 2.56 -8.60
CA LEU A 157 19.62 2.18 -8.04
C LEU A 157 19.35 0.69 -8.22
N HIS A 158 19.52 0.18 -9.44
CA HIS A 158 19.31 -1.24 -9.71
C HIS A 158 20.26 -2.13 -8.89
N ARG A 159 21.55 -1.76 -8.81
CA ARG A 159 22.53 -2.48 -7.99
C ARG A 159 22.14 -2.51 -6.52
N ARG A 160 21.68 -1.37 -5.96
CA ARG A 160 21.22 -1.29 -4.57
C ARG A 160 19.99 -2.16 -4.31
N ILE A 161 19.01 -2.15 -5.23
CA ILE A 161 17.81 -2.99 -5.12
C ILE A 161 18.19 -4.47 -5.10
N VAL A 162 19.06 -4.91 -6.01
CA VAL A 162 19.53 -6.31 -6.06
C VAL A 162 20.29 -6.67 -4.79
N ALA A 163 21.20 -5.81 -4.33
CA ALA A 163 21.95 -6.06 -3.10
C ALA A 163 21.05 -6.18 -1.85
N LEU A 164 20.00 -5.36 -1.76
CA LEU A 164 19.00 -5.45 -0.69
C LEU A 164 18.20 -6.75 -0.78
N GLN A 165 17.76 -7.13 -1.98
CA GLN A 165 17.04 -8.39 -2.20
C GLN A 165 17.89 -9.59 -1.80
N ASP A 166 19.13 -9.66 -2.30
CA ASP A 166 20.07 -10.75 -2.01
C ASP A 166 20.36 -10.83 -0.51
N ARG A 167 20.63 -9.70 0.15
CA ARG A 167 20.88 -9.65 1.60
C ARG A 167 19.71 -10.19 2.41
N HIS A 168 18.50 -9.72 2.15
CA HIS A 168 17.33 -10.13 2.94
C HIS A 168 16.89 -11.56 2.62
N GLN A 169 16.98 -12.01 1.37
CA GLN A 169 16.61 -13.38 0.99
C GLN A 169 17.65 -14.40 1.48
N SER A 170 18.95 -14.14 1.31
CA SER A 170 20.02 -15.04 1.77
C SER A 170 20.07 -15.20 3.29
N SER A 171 19.68 -14.16 4.03
CA SER A 171 19.57 -14.20 5.49
C SER A 171 18.20 -14.67 5.99
N TYR A 172 17.32 -15.18 5.11
CA TYR A 172 15.95 -15.58 5.48
C TYR A 172 15.17 -14.51 6.26
N PHE A 173 15.43 -13.23 5.99
CA PHE A 173 14.83 -12.09 6.68
C PHE A 173 15.11 -12.05 8.20
N GLN A 174 16.27 -12.57 8.63
CA GLN A 174 16.75 -12.49 10.03
C GLN A 174 17.02 -11.05 10.50
N ASN A 175 17.19 -10.11 9.57
CA ASN A 175 17.22 -8.68 9.84
C ASN A 175 15.90 -8.03 9.38
N PRO A 176 15.41 -6.99 10.07
CA PRO A 176 14.22 -6.25 9.65
C PRO A 176 14.32 -5.84 8.17
N PRO A 177 13.38 -6.26 7.32
CA PRO A 177 13.55 -6.19 5.88
C PRO A 177 13.15 -4.85 5.26
N TRP A 178 13.91 -3.81 5.63
CA TRP A 178 13.75 -2.48 5.07
C TRP A 178 15.05 -1.67 5.14
N ALA A 179 15.16 -0.66 4.29
CA ALA A 179 16.32 0.22 4.20
C ALA A 179 15.95 1.59 3.66
N ILE A 180 16.81 2.58 3.97
CA ILE A 180 16.77 3.92 3.39
C ILE A 180 18.01 4.11 2.52
N THR A 181 17.79 4.54 1.29
CA THR A 181 18.87 4.91 0.36
C THR A 181 18.68 6.36 -0.07
N ILE A 182 19.69 7.19 0.12
CA ILE A 182 19.75 8.54 -0.45
C ILE A 182 20.58 8.47 -1.73
N MET A 183 19.95 8.82 -2.84
CA MET A 183 20.63 9.01 -4.13
C MET A 183 20.86 10.50 -4.32
N ASP A 184 22.12 10.93 -4.44
CA ASP A 184 22.49 12.32 -4.73
C ASP A 184 23.16 12.38 -6.11
N ASP A 185 22.58 13.14 -7.03
CA ASP A 185 23.17 13.38 -8.35
C ASP A 185 23.83 14.75 -8.53
N PHE A 186 24.10 15.41 -7.41
CA PHE A 186 24.63 16.76 -7.30
C PHE A 186 23.66 17.85 -7.81
N GLN A 187 22.46 17.49 -8.25
CA GLN A 187 21.39 18.42 -8.62
C GLN A 187 20.15 18.20 -7.73
N GLU A 188 19.78 16.93 -7.52
CA GLU A 188 18.67 16.51 -6.69
C GLU A 188 19.08 15.35 -5.78
N ARG A 189 18.48 15.33 -4.59
CA ARG A 189 18.55 14.19 -3.67
C ARG A 189 17.22 13.46 -3.68
N THR A 190 17.25 12.15 -3.92
CA THR A 190 16.08 11.27 -3.83
C THR A 190 16.24 10.30 -2.68
N MET A 191 15.31 10.34 -1.72
CA MET A 191 15.19 9.31 -0.69
C MET A 191 14.37 8.14 -1.24
N ILE A 192 14.89 6.94 -1.07
CA ILE A 192 14.26 5.69 -1.48
C ILE A 192 14.05 4.86 -0.21
N PHE A 193 12.79 4.59 0.10
CA PHE A 193 12.39 3.70 1.17
C PHE A 193 12.05 2.34 0.59
N SER A 194 12.91 1.36 0.82
CA SER A 194 12.68 -0.03 0.43
C SER A 194 12.19 -0.81 1.65
N ILE A 195 11.05 -1.48 1.55
CA ILE A 195 10.46 -2.21 2.66
C ILE A 195 9.67 -3.43 2.16
N HIS A 196 9.80 -4.56 2.85
CA HIS A 196 9.06 -5.77 2.55
C HIS A 196 7.60 -5.66 3.05
N HIS A 197 6.63 -6.08 2.22
CA HIS A 197 5.19 -5.93 2.50
C HIS A 197 4.72 -6.69 3.75
N VAL A 198 5.52 -7.62 4.27
CA VAL A 198 5.26 -8.28 5.57
C VAL A 198 5.25 -7.29 6.75
N LEU A 199 5.81 -6.09 6.60
CA LEU A 199 5.87 -5.08 7.66
C LEU A 199 4.81 -3.98 7.55
N TYR A 200 4.13 -3.85 6.41
CA TYR A 200 3.26 -2.70 6.17
C TYR A 200 2.04 -3.05 5.32
N ASP A 201 1.05 -2.18 5.40
CA ASP A 201 -0.08 -2.07 4.48
C ASP A 201 -0.19 -0.63 3.96
N GLY A 202 -1.17 -0.37 3.08
CA GLY A 202 -1.35 0.96 2.47
C GLY A 202 -1.46 2.09 3.51
N THR A 203 -2.18 1.85 4.61
CA THR A 203 -2.35 2.83 5.70
C THR A 203 -1.05 3.04 6.49
N SER A 204 -0.35 1.96 6.83
CA SER A 204 0.92 2.00 7.58
C SER A 204 1.99 2.83 6.89
N LEU A 205 2.06 2.77 5.55
CA LEU A 205 3.04 3.56 4.82
C LEU A 205 2.83 5.06 5.05
N GLY A 206 1.58 5.51 5.06
CA GLY A 206 1.23 6.89 5.39
C GLY A 206 1.61 7.27 6.82
N TYR A 207 1.43 6.35 7.78
CA TYR A 207 1.84 6.55 9.17
C TYR A 207 3.35 6.61 9.36
N ILE A 208 4.12 5.71 8.76
CA ILE A 208 5.58 5.71 8.81
C ILE A 208 6.10 7.06 8.30
N MET A 209 5.63 7.50 7.13
CA MET A 209 6.07 8.75 6.52
C MET A 209 5.69 9.96 7.39
N ASN A 210 4.47 9.99 7.92
CA ASN A 210 4.03 11.04 8.84
C ASN A 210 4.92 11.11 10.09
N ASP A 211 5.20 9.96 10.71
CA ASP A 211 6.00 9.90 11.93
C ASP A 211 7.45 10.33 11.69
N VAL A 212 8.02 9.99 10.53
CA VAL A 212 9.36 10.46 10.14
C VAL A 212 9.35 11.98 9.96
N CYS A 213 8.33 12.54 9.30
CA CYS A 213 8.19 13.99 9.17
C CYS A 213 8.07 14.68 10.54
N CYS A 214 7.24 14.16 11.45
CA CYS A 214 7.09 14.73 12.79
C CYS A 214 8.39 14.58 13.60
N ALA A 215 9.05 13.41 13.56
CA ALA A 215 10.33 13.19 14.24
C ALA A 215 11.46 14.10 13.70
N TYR A 216 11.47 14.38 12.39
CA TYR A 216 12.35 15.40 11.80
C TYR A 216 12.04 16.81 12.32
N GLY A 217 10.78 17.10 12.65
CA GLY A 217 10.35 18.31 13.36
C GLY A 217 10.64 18.31 14.86
N ALA A 218 11.30 17.28 15.41
CA ALA A 218 11.47 17.02 16.85
C ALA A 218 10.14 16.77 17.62
N ASP A 219 9.10 16.30 16.92
CA ASP A 219 7.81 15.90 17.48
C ASP A 219 7.57 14.40 17.21
N ALA A 220 8.20 13.52 18.00
CA ALA A 220 8.04 12.08 17.80
C ALA A 220 6.62 11.61 18.19
N ARG A 221 5.89 11.04 17.24
CA ARG A 221 4.56 10.47 17.48
C ARG A 221 4.67 9.13 18.21
N ASN A 222 3.78 8.89 19.16
CA ASN A 222 3.63 7.59 19.82
C ASN A 222 2.43 6.83 19.23
N ARG A 223 2.63 5.55 18.92
CA ARG A 223 1.61 4.66 18.34
C ARG A 223 1.43 3.41 19.20
N PRO A 224 0.25 2.76 19.16
CA PRO A 224 0.10 1.45 19.77
C PRO A 224 1.06 0.46 19.09
N GLN A 225 1.51 -0.53 19.86
CA GLN A 225 2.57 -1.44 19.46
C GLN A 225 2.01 -2.70 18.80
N LEU A 226 2.81 -3.31 17.91
CA LEU A 226 2.40 -4.44 17.09
C LEU A 226 1.90 -5.63 17.93
N ARG A 227 2.57 -5.95 19.04
CA ARG A 227 2.15 -7.05 19.91
C ARG A 227 0.73 -6.88 20.47
N ASN A 228 0.34 -5.64 20.80
CA ASN A 228 -0.96 -5.34 21.35
C ASN A 228 -2.03 -5.50 20.26
N ALA A 229 -1.78 -4.94 19.08
CA ALA A 229 -2.67 -5.10 17.94
C ALA A 229 -2.85 -6.58 17.55
N LEU A 230 -1.77 -7.37 17.53
CA LEU A 230 -1.86 -8.82 17.24
C LEU A 230 -2.70 -9.56 18.30
N SER A 231 -2.57 -9.22 19.57
CA SER A 231 -3.37 -9.86 20.63
C SER A 231 -4.89 -9.66 20.47
N LEU A 232 -5.30 -8.59 19.78
CA LEU A 232 -6.71 -8.28 19.48
C LEU A 232 -7.20 -9.00 18.22
N LEU A 233 -6.31 -9.32 17.29
CA LEU A 233 -6.66 -9.91 15.99
C LEU A 233 -6.51 -11.43 15.93
N LEU A 234 -5.67 -12.03 16.77
CA LEU A 234 -5.44 -13.47 16.73
C LEU A 234 -6.75 -14.23 17.02
N PRO A 235 -7.23 -15.06 16.08
CA PRO A 235 -8.49 -15.77 16.26
C PRO A 235 -8.37 -16.80 17.37
N SER A 236 -9.43 -16.94 18.15
CA SER A 236 -9.56 -18.08 19.07
C SER A 236 -9.62 -19.40 18.27
N LYS A 237 -9.24 -20.52 18.90
CA LYS A 237 -9.34 -21.85 18.27
C LYS A 237 -10.74 -22.14 17.72
N LYS A 238 -11.79 -21.71 18.44
CA LYS A 238 -13.18 -21.84 17.99
C LYS A 238 -13.42 -21.03 16.70
N ALA A 239 -13.02 -19.75 16.69
CA ALA A 239 -13.19 -18.90 15.51
C ALA A 239 -12.44 -19.43 14.29
N SER A 240 -11.25 -20.03 14.47
CA SER A 240 -10.50 -20.67 13.39
C SER A 240 -11.23 -21.89 12.82
N LEU A 241 -11.81 -22.74 13.67
CA LEU A 241 -12.61 -23.89 13.23
C LEU A 241 -13.89 -23.45 12.50
N ASP A 242 -14.61 -22.49 13.08
CA ASP A 242 -15.82 -21.91 12.46
C ASP A 242 -15.51 -21.31 11.07
N ALA A 243 -14.36 -20.63 10.92
CA ALA A 243 -13.92 -20.07 9.65
C ALA A 243 -13.56 -21.16 8.64
N GLN A 244 -12.90 -22.24 9.07
CA GLN A 244 -12.57 -23.36 8.19
C GLN A 244 -13.83 -24.05 7.67
N GLU A 245 -14.79 -24.37 8.55
CA GLU A 245 -16.05 -25.00 8.16
C GLU A 245 -16.84 -24.12 7.18
N PHE A 246 -16.90 -22.81 7.45
CA PHE A 246 -17.51 -21.85 6.53
C PHE A 246 -16.86 -21.89 5.14
N TRP A 247 -15.54 -21.79 5.04
CA TRP A 247 -14.87 -21.79 3.74
C TRP A 247 -14.90 -23.14 3.03
N GLU A 248 -14.97 -24.25 3.76
CA GLU A 248 -15.16 -25.58 3.18
C GLU A 248 -16.52 -25.69 2.48
N GLN A 249 -17.58 -25.16 3.09
CA GLN A 249 -18.91 -25.10 2.49
C GLN A 249 -18.99 -24.16 1.28
N GLU A 250 -18.39 -22.97 1.36
CA GLU A 250 -18.50 -21.96 0.28
C GLU A 250 -17.61 -22.29 -0.94
N LEU A 251 -16.58 -23.13 -0.77
CA LEU A 251 -15.62 -23.46 -1.83
C LEU A 251 -15.76 -24.87 -2.40
N SER A 252 -16.65 -25.72 -1.85
CA SER A 252 -16.82 -27.11 -2.29
C SER A 252 -17.08 -27.23 -3.78
N ASP A 253 -17.97 -26.37 -4.30
CA ASP A 253 -18.41 -26.38 -5.69
C ASP A 253 -17.37 -25.77 -6.64
N TYR A 254 -16.29 -25.21 -6.08
CA TYR A 254 -15.23 -24.53 -6.83
C TYR A 254 -13.90 -25.28 -6.81
N ALA A 255 -13.82 -26.41 -6.11
CA ALA A 255 -12.58 -27.18 -5.96
C ALA A 255 -12.05 -27.75 -7.27
N ASP A 256 -12.94 -28.01 -8.23
CA ASP A 256 -12.61 -28.60 -9.53
C ASP A 256 -12.47 -27.56 -10.65
N PHE A 257 -12.66 -26.26 -10.36
CA PHE A 257 -12.36 -25.22 -11.34
C PHE A 257 -10.86 -24.97 -11.44
N ASP A 258 -10.32 -25.08 -12.64
CA ASP A 258 -8.97 -24.64 -12.93
C ASP A 258 -8.83 -23.12 -12.72
N VAL A 259 -7.63 -22.69 -12.32
CA VAL A 259 -7.36 -21.25 -12.28
C VAL A 259 -7.37 -20.78 -13.73
N PRO A 260 -8.26 -19.87 -14.12
CA PRO A 260 -8.38 -19.52 -15.52
C PRO A 260 -7.06 -18.97 -16.05
N SER A 261 -6.49 -19.63 -17.07
CA SER A 261 -5.38 -19.07 -17.82
C SER A 261 -5.94 -17.98 -18.71
N TRP A 262 -5.65 -16.73 -18.37
CA TRP A 262 -6.07 -15.60 -19.17
C TRP A 262 -5.47 -15.71 -20.57
N PRO A 263 -6.28 -15.58 -21.64
CA PRO A 263 -5.76 -15.64 -22.99
C PRO A 263 -4.79 -14.46 -23.20
N ASP A 264 -3.69 -14.72 -23.89
CA ASP A 264 -2.81 -13.65 -24.36
C ASP A 264 -3.55 -12.87 -25.46
N LEU A 265 -4.07 -11.69 -25.08
CA LEU A 265 -4.79 -10.79 -25.99
C LEU A 265 -3.86 -9.86 -26.78
N THR A 266 -2.53 -9.97 -26.60
CA THR A 266 -1.57 -9.11 -27.31
C THR A 266 -1.42 -9.47 -28.78
N GLY A 267 -1.81 -10.69 -29.17
CA GLY A 267 -1.61 -11.21 -30.52
C GLY A 267 -0.14 -11.47 -30.88
N GLU A 268 0.79 -11.34 -29.92
CA GLU A 268 2.19 -11.65 -30.12
C GLU A 268 2.41 -13.17 -30.02
N ARG A 269 3.19 -13.75 -30.94
CA ARG A 269 3.78 -15.07 -30.70
C ARG A 269 4.83 -14.90 -29.61
N THR A 270 4.47 -15.23 -28.37
CA THR A 270 5.43 -15.29 -27.26
C THR A 270 6.49 -16.34 -27.59
N SER A 271 7.72 -15.90 -27.89
CA SER A 271 8.85 -16.81 -27.95
C SER A 271 9.13 -17.33 -26.53
N PRO A 272 9.37 -18.64 -26.34
CA PRO A 272 9.65 -19.22 -25.01
C PRO A 272 10.87 -18.61 -24.31
N GLU A 273 11.68 -17.84 -25.04
CA GLU A 273 12.93 -17.21 -24.58
C GLU A 273 12.76 -15.81 -23.98
N ARG A 274 11.56 -15.19 -24.05
CA ARG A 274 11.33 -13.97 -23.27
C ARG A 274 11.21 -14.39 -21.81
N GLY A 275 12.33 -14.34 -21.09
CA GLY A 275 12.33 -14.46 -19.62
C GLY A 275 11.20 -13.60 -19.05
N ASN A 276 10.58 -14.07 -17.96
CA ASN A 276 9.42 -13.45 -17.31
C ASN A 276 9.71 -12.00 -16.83
N ILE A 277 9.82 -11.05 -17.75
CA ILE A 277 9.87 -9.62 -17.45
C ILE A 277 8.45 -9.24 -17.08
N ARG A 278 8.18 -9.26 -15.78
CA ARG A 278 6.92 -8.75 -15.23
C ARG A 278 6.91 -7.23 -15.40
N ARG A 279 6.13 -6.75 -16.35
CA ARG A 279 5.84 -5.32 -16.50
C ARG A 279 4.61 -4.98 -15.67
N PHE A 280 4.76 -4.00 -14.79
CA PHE A 280 3.61 -3.41 -14.11
C PHE A 280 2.99 -2.35 -15.03
N ILE A 281 1.69 -2.48 -15.27
CA ILE A 281 0.88 -1.50 -15.99
C ILE A 281 -0.17 -1.01 -15.00
N THR A 282 -0.38 0.30 -14.96
CA THR A 282 -1.39 0.91 -14.10
C THR A 282 -2.24 1.80 -14.96
N GLU A 283 -3.54 1.51 -14.97
CA GLU A 283 -4.55 2.28 -15.68
C GLU A 283 -5.54 2.82 -14.65
N THR A 284 -5.95 4.08 -14.81
CA THR A 284 -6.95 4.72 -13.96
C THR A 284 -8.11 5.14 -14.83
N VAL A 285 -9.29 4.57 -14.56
CA VAL A 285 -10.51 4.86 -15.30
C VAL A 285 -11.52 5.51 -14.34
N PRO A 286 -11.94 6.77 -14.59
CA PRO A 286 -12.98 7.38 -13.78
C PRO A 286 -14.32 6.66 -14.00
N LEU A 287 -15.16 6.61 -12.97
CA LEU A 287 -16.52 6.11 -13.12
C LEU A 287 -17.28 6.98 -14.13
N SER A 288 -17.96 6.33 -15.08
CA SER A 288 -18.80 7.00 -16.09
C SER A 288 -20.12 7.54 -15.51
N VAL A 289 -20.49 7.10 -14.31
CA VAL A 289 -21.70 7.51 -13.60
C VAL A 289 -21.35 8.09 -12.23
N PRO A 290 -22.11 9.08 -11.73
CA PRO A 290 -21.92 9.59 -10.37
C PRO A 290 -22.12 8.48 -9.33
N THR A 291 -21.28 8.48 -8.29
CA THR A 291 -21.36 7.49 -7.19
C THR A 291 -22.75 7.44 -6.55
N ALA A 292 -23.40 8.60 -6.36
CA ALA A 292 -24.75 8.67 -5.79
C ALA A 292 -25.81 7.92 -6.63
N GLN A 293 -25.69 7.91 -7.96
CA GLN A 293 -26.61 7.14 -8.80
C GLN A 293 -26.36 5.64 -8.66
N LEU A 294 -25.09 5.24 -8.55
CA LEU A 294 -24.71 3.85 -8.33
C LEU A 294 -25.19 3.36 -6.95
N GLU A 295 -25.06 4.20 -5.91
CA GLU A 295 -25.58 3.93 -4.57
C GLU A 295 -27.11 3.75 -4.57
N ALA A 296 -27.84 4.67 -5.23
CA ALA A 296 -29.29 4.57 -5.36
C ALA A 296 -29.73 3.26 -6.06
N LYS A 297 -29.06 2.90 -7.16
CA LYS A 297 -29.36 1.66 -7.88
C LYS A 297 -29.00 0.41 -7.06
N THR A 298 -27.91 0.48 -6.31
CA THR A 298 -27.47 -0.61 -5.42
C THR A 298 -28.53 -0.86 -4.33
N ALA A 299 -29.08 0.21 -3.75
CA ALA A 299 -30.16 0.13 -2.77
C ALA A 299 -31.46 -0.44 -3.38
N GLU A 300 -31.84 -0.02 -4.59
CA GLU A 300 -33.00 -0.58 -5.32
C GLU A 300 -32.85 -2.09 -5.60
N LEU A 301 -31.62 -2.56 -5.77
CA LEU A 301 -31.32 -3.98 -5.97
C LEU A 301 -31.30 -4.78 -4.66
N GLY A 302 -31.47 -4.14 -3.50
CA GLY A 302 -31.47 -4.78 -2.18
C GLY A 302 -30.06 -5.09 -1.66
N VAL A 303 -29.02 -4.45 -2.21
CA VAL A 303 -27.63 -4.62 -1.81
C VAL A 303 -27.20 -3.40 -1.00
N SER A 304 -26.44 -3.59 0.09
CA SER A 304 -26.07 -2.47 0.97
C SER A 304 -24.74 -1.80 0.63
N SER A 305 -24.00 -2.29 -0.38
CA SER A 305 -22.69 -1.74 -0.74
C SER A 305 -22.42 -1.75 -2.23
N VAL A 306 -22.00 -0.59 -2.75
CA VAL A 306 -21.50 -0.42 -4.13
C VAL A 306 -20.33 -1.35 -4.42
N ALA A 307 -19.51 -1.67 -3.41
CA ALA A 307 -18.41 -2.60 -3.54
C ALA A 307 -18.87 -3.97 -4.05
N SER A 308 -20.05 -4.45 -3.63
CA SER A 308 -20.61 -5.72 -4.12
C SER A 308 -20.98 -5.66 -5.60
N VAL A 309 -21.45 -4.51 -6.09
CA VAL A 309 -21.76 -4.32 -7.51
C VAL A 309 -20.48 -4.31 -8.35
N VAL A 310 -19.47 -3.55 -7.91
CA VAL A 310 -18.18 -3.47 -8.61
C VAL A 310 -17.45 -4.82 -8.56
N ARG A 311 -17.51 -5.53 -7.43
CA ARG A 311 -16.93 -6.87 -7.27
C ARG A 311 -17.60 -7.89 -8.20
N ALA A 312 -18.93 -7.89 -8.30
CA ALA A 312 -19.65 -8.77 -9.23
C ALA A 312 -19.30 -8.44 -10.68
N ALA A 313 -19.24 -7.15 -11.05
CA ALA A 313 -18.81 -6.74 -12.38
C ALA A 313 -17.39 -7.22 -12.70
N PHE A 314 -16.46 -7.08 -11.74
CA PHE A 314 -15.10 -7.59 -11.85
C PHE A 314 -15.08 -9.11 -12.06
N GLY A 315 -15.79 -9.86 -11.23
CA GLY A 315 -15.90 -11.32 -11.40
C GLY A 315 -16.51 -11.72 -12.75
N HIS A 316 -17.50 -10.98 -13.26
CA HIS A 316 -18.07 -11.27 -14.58
C HIS A 316 -17.05 -11.09 -15.69
N VAL A 317 -16.22 -10.05 -15.62
CA VAL A 317 -15.05 -9.89 -16.51
C VAL A 317 -14.15 -11.13 -16.38
N LEU A 318 -13.88 -11.62 -15.17
CA LEU A 318 -13.07 -12.82 -14.97
C LEU A 318 -13.63 -14.10 -15.59
N LEU A 319 -14.95 -14.23 -15.67
CA LEU A 319 -15.63 -15.38 -16.29
C LEU A 319 -15.75 -15.25 -17.82
N SER A 320 -15.77 -14.03 -18.34
CA SER A 320 -16.14 -13.78 -19.75
C SER A 320 -15.07 -14.21 -20.75
N TYR A 321 -13.78 -14.11 -20.39
CA TYR A 321 -12.68 -14.48 -21.28
C TYR A 321 -12.37 -15.98 -21.32
N PRO A 322 -12.34 -16.70 -20.18
CA PRO A 322 -11.98 -18.11 -20.18
C PRO A 322 -13.14 -19.04 -20.51
N GLY A 323 -14.39 -18.55 -20.53
CA GLY A 323 -15.58 -19.38 -20.73
C GLY A 323 -15.89 -20.32 -19.56
N SER A 324 -15.28 -20.11 -18.39
CA SER A 324 -15.54 -20.90 -17.18
C SER A 324 -16.92 -20.60 -16.61
N SER A 325 -17.57 -21.60 -16.00
CA SER A 325 -18.83 -21.43 -15.27
C SER A 325 -18.63 -20.93 -13.83
N GLY A 326 -17.39 -20.90 -13.34
CA GLY A 326 -17.03 -20.43 -12.01
C GLY A 326 -15.59 -19.93 -11.89
N VAL A 327 -15.36 -19.03 -10.93
CA VAL A 327 -14.04 -18.47 -10.61
C VAL A 327 -13.93 -18.19 -9.12
N VAL A 328 -12.74 -18.38 -8.55
CA VAL A 328 -12.42 -17.93 -7.19
C VAL A 328 -11.29 -16.92 -7.30
N PHE A 329 -11.61 -15.63 -7.17
CA PHE A 329 -10.62 -14.57 -7.01
C PHE A 329 -10.49 -14.20 -5.54
N ALA A 330 -9.55 -13.33 -5.18
CA ALA A 330 -9.41 -12.89 -3.79
C ALA A 330 -9.89 -11.47 -3.58
N GLU A 331 -10.40 -11.17 -2.40
CA GLU A 331 -10.63 -9.81 -1.91
C GLU A 331 -9.69 -9.51 -0.74
N THR A 332 -9.11 -8.32 -0.76
CA THR A 332 -8.35 -7.77 0.37
C THR A 332 -9.27 -7.00 1.30
N LEU A 333 -9.05 -7.23 2.59
CA LEU A 333 -9.93 -6.83 3.66
C LEU A 333 -9.08 -6.16 4.74
N SER A 334 -9.37 -4.91 5.08
CA SER A 334 -8.62 -4.24 6.16
C SER A 334 -9.09 -4.74 7.53
N ASP A 335 -8.14 -5.17 8.36
CA ASP A 335 -8.38 -5.61 9.74
C ASP A 335 -8.40 -4.43 10.73
N ARG A 336 -8.00 -3.25 10.27
CA ARG A 336 -8.06 -1.99 11.03
C ARG A 336 -9.46 -1.59 11.48
N VAL A 337 -10.49 -2.01 10.75
CA VAL A 337 -11.88 -1.72 11.12
C VAL A 337 -12.37 -2.48 12.36
N LEU A 338 -11.59 -3.46 12.83
CA LEU A 338 -11.97 -4.31 13.96
C LEU A 338 -11.69 -3.65 15.30
N ASP A 339 -10.70 -2.76 15.38
CA ASP A 339 -10.30 -2.10 16.62
C ASP A 339 -9.53 -0.80 16.36
N ALA A 340 -9.76 0.22 17.20
CA ALA A 340 -9.16 1.54 17.04
C ALA A 340 -7.64 1.57 17.26
N ASP A 341 -7.11 0.71 18.13
CA ASP A 341 -5.66 0.59 18.33
C ASP A 341 -5.00 -0.13 17.15
N VAL A 342 -5.67 -1.14 16.58
CA VAL A 342 -5.22 -1.76 15.31
C VAL A 342 -5.18 -0.72 14.19
N ASP A 343 -6.21 0.12 14.07
CA ASP A 343 -6.27 1.19 13.06
C ASP A 343 -5.10 2.17 13.14
N ARG A 344 -4.60 2.46 14.34
CA ARG A 344 -3.50 3.42 14.56
C ARG A 344 -2.10 2.80 14.55
N THR A 345 -2.02 1.47 14.67
CA THR A 345 -0.76 0.72 14.72
C THR A 345 -0.14 0.56 13.34
N ILE A 346 1.18 0.62 13.24
CA ILE A 346 1.92 0.29 12.02
C ILE A 346 2.04 -1.23 11.92
N GLY A 347 1.58 -1.81 10.82
CA GLY A 347 1.59 -3.26 10.60
C GLY A 347 0.78 -3.70 9.38
N PRO A 348 0.97 -4.95 8.92
CA PRO A 348 0.30 -5.51 7.76
C PRO A 348 -1.13 -6.01 8.10
N PHE A 349 -2.02 -5.13 8.55
CA PHE A 349 -3.37 -5.52 9.01
C PHE A 349 -4.34 -5.68 7.83
N ILE A 350 -4.03 -6.64 6.97
CA ILE A 350 -4.82 -7.04 5.81
C ILE A 350 -5.10 -8.54 5.90
N SER A 351 -6.37 -8.90 5.76
CA SER A 351 -6.81 -10.26 5.49
C SER A 351 -7.09 -10.43 4.00
N VAL A 352 -6.82 -11.62 3.46
CA VAL A 352 -7.12 -11.97 2.06
C VAL A 352 -8.10 -13.14 2.07
N VAL A 353 -9.29 -12.91 1.53
CA VAL A 353 -10.38 -13.88 1.55
C VAL A 353 -10.76 -14.30 0.13
N PRO A 354 -11.10 -15.58 -0.10
CA PRO A 354 -11.58 -16.03 -1.40
C PRO A 354 -12.99 -15.50 -1.67
N MET A 355 -13.24 -15.12 -2.91
CA MET A 355 -14.52 -14.65 -3.45
C MET A 355 -14.93 -15.59 -4.58
N PRO A 356 -15.62 -16.70 -4.26
CA PRO A 356 -16.19 -17.57 -5.27
C PRO A 356 -17.32 -16.85 -6.01
N MET A 357 -17.40 -17.08 -7.31
CA MET A 357 -18.47 -16.54 -8.14
C MET A 357 -18.77 -17.46 -9.31
N SER A 358 -20.05 -17.72 -9.56
CA SER A 358 -20.56 -18.40 -10.75
C SER A 358 -21.32 -17.42 -11.64
N SER A 359 -21.32 -17.68 -12.95
CA SER A 359 -22.15 -16.95 -13.92
C SER A 359 -23.59 -17.45 -13.99
N ASN A 360 -23.95 -18.48 -13.22
CA ASN A 360 -25.30 -19.04 -13.18
C ASN A 360 -26.28 -18.09 -12.47
N GLY A 361 -27.48 -17.97 -13.04
CA GLY A 361 -28.57 -17.16 -12.47
C GLY A 361 -28.65 -15.75 -13.04
N THR A 362 -29.54 -14.96 -12.46
CA THR A 362 -29.77 -13.56 -12.81
C THR A 362 -28.75 -12.64 -12.15
N VAL A 363 -28.54 -11.46 -12.72
CA VAL A 363 -27.66 -10.43 -12.12
C VAL A 363 -28.06 -10.11 -10.68
N ARG A 364 -29.36 -10.10 -10.37
CA ARG A 364 -29.86 -9.84 -9.02
C ARG A 364 -29.42 -10.94 -8.03
N GLU A 365 -29.48 -12.20 -8.45
CA GLU A 365 -29.06 -13.35 -7.62
C GLU A 365 -27.55 -13.32 -7.37
N VAL A 366 -26.74 -13.07 -8.41
CA VAL A 366 -25.28 -12.93 -8.27
C VAL A 366 -24.93 -11.80 -7.29
N LEU A 367 -25.57 -10.64 -7.42
CA LEU A 367 -25.33 -9.51 -6.53
C LEU A 367 -25.74 -9.79 -5.08
N ALA A 368 -26.89 -10.44 -4.87
CA ALA A 368 -27.34 -10.84 -3.54
C ALA A 368 -26.36 -11.83 -2.90
N GLU A 369 -25.85 -12.77 -3.69
CA GLU A 369 -24.90 -13.78 -3.22
C GLU A 369 -23.53 -13.18 -2.90
N GLN A 370 -23.00 -12.31 -3.77
CA GLN A 370 -21.77 -11.56 -3.50
C GLN A 370 -21.90 -10.65 -2.27
N HIS A 371 -23.11 -10.12 -2.02
CA HIS A 371 -23.37 -9.36 -0.80
C HIS A 371 -23.39 -10.23 0.46
N ARG A 372 -24.04 -11.40 0.42
CA ARG A 372 -24.05 -12.40 1.50
C ARG A 372 -22.63 -12.85 1.82
N LEU A 373 -21.87 -13.26 0.80
CA LEU A 373 -20.48 -13.71 0.91
C LEU A 373 -19.59 -12.63 1.52
N SER A 374 -19.61 -11.40 0.99
CA SER A 374 -18.79 -10.30 1.53
C SER A 374 -19.08 -10.01 3.01
N THR A 375 -20.35 -10.11 3.42
CA THR A 375 -20.74 -9.91 4.82
C THR A 375 -20.24 -11.04 5.72
N LYS A 376 -20.41 -12.31 5.31
CA LYS A 376 -19.95 -13.47 6.08
C LYS A 376 -18.42 -13.61 6.08
N ALA A 377 -17.76 -13.28 4.97
CA ALA A 377 -16.31 -13.33 4.83
C ALA A 377 -15.60 -12.42 5.84
N LYS A 378 -16.18 -11.28 6.22
CA LYS A 378 -15.64 -10.42 7.29
C LYS A 378 -15.53 -11.16 8.62
N LYS A 379 -16.50 -12.00 8.97
CA LYS A 379 -16.48 -12.79 10.21
C LYS A 379 -15.45 -13.94 10.15
N HIS A 380 -15.25 -14.50 8.97
CA HIS A 380 -14.36 -15.65 8.74
C HIS A 380 -13.05 -15.28 8.02
N ARG A 381 -12.61 -14.03 8.16
CA ARG A 381 -11.51 -13.47 7.36
C ARG A 381 -10.12 -14.03 7.72
N HIS A 382 -9.97 -14.52 8.95
CA HIS A 382 -8.72 -15.08 9.46
C HIS A 382 -8.62 -16.57 9.11
N ILE A 383 -8.32 -16.84 7.83
CA ILE A 383 -8.09 -18.19 7.31
C ILE A 383 -6.73 -18.26 6.63
N HIS A 384 -5.97 -19.34 6.87
CA HIS A 384 -4.66 -19.50 6.25
C HIS A 384 -4.80 -19.86 4.76
N ALA A 385 -4.02 -19.20 3.91
CA ALA A 385 -3.99 -19.50 2.47
C ALA A 385 -3.67 -20.97 2.15
N GLN A 386 -2.93 -21.67 3.02
CA GLN A 386 -2.68 -23.10 2.88
C GLN A 386 -3.96 -23.94 3.02
N VAL A 387 -4.90 -23.53 3.87
CA VAL A 387 -6.20 -24.21 4.02
C VAL A 387 -7.02 -23.99 2.75
N ILE A 388 -7.13 -22.74 2.27
CA ILE A 388 -7.84 -22.44 1.01
C ILE A 388 -7.24 -23.19 -0.18
N ARG A 389 -5.90 -23.26 -0.26
CA ARG A 389 -5.19 -24.04 -1.30
C ARG A 389 -5.60 -25.52 -1.30
N LYS A 390 -5.72 -26.13 -0.12
CA LYS A 390 -6.18 -27.52 0.02
C LYS A 390 -7.63 -27.67 -0.40
N LEU A 391 -8.51 -26.76 0.02
CA LEU A 391 -9.94 -26.78 -0.33
C LEU A 391 -10.14 -26.65 -1.85
N LEU A 392 -9.32 -25.83 -2.51
CA LEU A 392 -9.35 -25.63 -3.96
C LEU A 392 -8.48 -26.62 -4.76
N LYS A 393 -7.95 -27.67 -4.10
CA LYS A 393 -7.10 -28.71 -4.71
C LYS A 393 -5.93 -28.15 -5.55
N LYS A 394 -5.36 -26.99 -5.18
CA LYS A 394 -4.25 -26.36 -5.92
C LYS A 394 -2.89 -26.86 -5.44
N GLU A 395 -1.98 -27.08 -6.38
CA GLU A 395 -0.64 -27.56 -6.05
C GLU A 395 0.22 -26.45 -5.44
N ARG A 396 1.36 -26.82 -4.84
CA ARG A 396 2.34 -25.83 -4.35
C ARG A 396 3.05 -25.19 -5.54
N GLY A 397 3.10 -23.86 -5.57
CA GLY A 397 3.74 -23.10 -6.65
C GLY A 397 2.75 -22.54 -7.68
N GLU A 398 1.54 -23.10 -7.75
CA GLU A 398 0.46 -22.53 -8.57
C GLU A 398 -0.10 -21.26 -7.94
N SER A 399 -0.51 -20.31 -8.79
CA SER A 399 -1.27 -19.15 -8.31
C SER A 399 -2.56 -19.62 -7.64
N LEU A 400 -2.84 -19.14 -6.42
CA LEU A 400 -4.07 -19.53 -5.71
C LEU A 400 -5.29 -18.83 -6.31
N TYR A 401 -5.11 -17.59 -6.73
CA TYR A 401 -6.17 -16.75 -7.29
C TYR A 401 -5.70 -16.18 -8.64
N PRO A 402 -6.57 -16.11 -9.65
CA PRO A 402 -6.25 -15.48 -10.92
C PRO A 402 -6.18 -13.95 -10.80
N ALA A 403 -6.83 -13.37 -9.77
CA ALA A 403 -6.91 -11.94 -9.59
C ALA A 403 -7.16 -11.56 -8.12
N LEU A 404 -6.85 -10.30 -7.78
CA LEU A 404 -7.06 -9.69 -6.47
C LEU A 404 -7.93 -8.43 -6.63
N TYR A 405 -9.02 -8.37 -5.87
CA TYR A 405 -9.91 -7.23 -5.76
C TYR A 405 -9.58 -6.45 -4.48
N LEU A 406 -9.42 -5.14 -4.60
CA LEU A 406 -9.26 -4.22 -3.48
C LEU A 406 -10.33 -3.14 -3.63
N HIS A 407 -11.09 -2.91 -2.57
CA HIS A 407 -11.98 -1.78 -2.47
C HIS A 407 -11.57 -0.92 -1.28
N SER A 408 -11.38 0.37 -1.52
CA SER A 408 -11.20 1.35 -0.46
C SER A 408 -12.09 2.55 -0.76
N MET A 409 -12.82 2.99 0.25
CA MET A 409 -13.47 4.30 0.22
C MET A 409 -12.41 5.30 0.66
N LEU A 410 -12.08 6.26 -0.21
CA LEU A 410 -11.27 7.38 0.21
C LEU A 410 -12.03 8.12 1.32
N PRO A 411 -11.39 8.46 2.46
CA PRO A 411 -12.08 9.14 3.54
C PRO A 411 -12.68 10.46 3.02
N THR A 412 -14.00 10.53 3.04
CA THR A 412 -14.76 11.75 2.82
C THR A 412 -14.67 12.59 4.09
N LYS A 413 -13.68 13.49 4.15
CA LYS A 413 -13.66 14.69 5.01
C LYS A 413 -12.59 15.69 4.53
#